data_AF-A0A932THK8-F1
#
_entry.id   AF-A0A932THK8-F1
#
_cell.length_a   1.000
_cell.length_b   1.000
_cell.length_c   1.000
_cell.angle_alpha   90.00
_cell.angle_beta   90.00
_cell.angle_gamma   90.00
#
_symmetry.space_group_name_H-M   'P 1'
#
loop_
_entity.id
_entity.type
_entity.pdbx_description
1 polymer ?
#
loop_
_entity_poly.entity_id
_entity_poly.type
_entity_poly.pdbx_seq_one_letter_code
_entity_poly.pdbx_strand_id
1 'polypeptide(L)'
;MIRKVAFGKAMAAGALGALAWEAVARAALALGWIRFDLIFLLGTLIAGPGDPRLWYPAGLAMHLLIGALWGLIYAYFFWALLPWPPVLQGLAFSLIPGVLAITAMLPQLDELHPLIAQGSLRAPGFLALGYGWEGPVGSLLGHLIYGAALGALYTRPVGHPVRKELAYG
;
A
#
# COMPACT_ATOMS: atom_id res chain seq x y z
N MET A 1 10.15 -4.67 25.38
CA MET A 1 11.44 -4.96 24.71
C MET A 1 11.29 -4.63 23.24
N ILE A 2 12.21 -3.85 22.66
CA ILE A 2 12.14 -3.47 21.24
C ILE A 2 12.56 -4.68 20.37
N ARG A 3 11.73 -5.05 19.39
CA ARG A 3 12.04 -6.14 18.45
C ARG A 3 13.00 -5.65 17.36
N LYS A 4 13.89 -6.52 16.88
CA LYS A 4 14.78 -6.21 15.75
C LYS A 4 13.99 -5.98 14.46
N VAL A 5 14.56 -5.12 13.61
CA VAL A 5 14.07 -4.78 12.29
C VAL A 5 15.07 -5.28 11.24
N ALA A 6 14.58 -6.08 10.30
CA ALA A 6 15.28 -6.42 9.06
C ALA A 6 14.70 -5.58 7.91
N PHE A 7 15.42 -4.55 7.46
CA PHE A 7 14.91 -3.59 6.46
C PHE A 7 14.60 -4.22 5.10
N GLY A 8 15.51 -5.06 4.57
CA GLY A 8 15.26 -5.73 3.29
C GLY A 8 14.01 -6.61 3.31
N LYS A 9 13.79 -7.35 4.40
CA LYS A 9 12.58 -8.15 4.58
C LYS A 9 11.33 -7.27 4.74
N ALA A 10 11.46 -6.10 5.35
CA ALA A 10 10.35 -5.16 5.53
C ALA A 10 9.91 -4.56 4.19
N MET A 11 10.88 -4.12 3.38
CA MET A 11 10.62 -3.63 2.03
C MET A 11 10.01 -4.72 1.14
N ALA A 12 10.57 -5.93 1.17
CA ALA A 12 10.04 -7.06 0.40
C ALA A 12 8.62 -7.43 0.83
N ALA A 13 8.35 -7.50 2.14
CA ALA A 13 7.00 -7.79 2.66
C ALA A 13 6.00 -6.68 2.27
N GLY A 14 6.41 -5.41 2.32
CA GLY A 14 5.61 -4.28 1.89
C GLY A 14 5.29 -4.33 0.38
N ALA A 15 6.30 -4.55 -0.46
CA ALA A 15 6.10 -4.72 -1.90
C ALA A 15 5.18 -5.91 -2.22
N LEU A 16 5.41 -7.07 -1.60
CA LEU A 16 4.57 -8.26 -1.79
C LEU A 16 3.14 -8.05 -1.26
N GLY A 17 2.95 -7.24 -0.21
CA GLY A 17 1.62 -6.82 0.24
C GLY A 17 0.88 -5.97 -0.79
N ALA A 18 1.57 -5.02 -1.43
CA ALA A 18 0.99 -4.22 -2.50
C ALA A 18 0.70 -5.06 -3.75
N LEU A 19 1.55 -6.04 -4.05
CA LEU A 19 1.31 -7.03 -5.12
C LEU A 19 0.08 -7.90 -4.83
N ALA A 20 -0.09 -8.34 -3.59
CA ALA A 20 -1.25 -9.13 -3.18
C ALA A 20 -2.56 -8.33 -3.32
N TRP A 21 -2.54 -7.05 -2.95
CA TRP A 21 -3.65 -6.15 -3.25
C TRP A 21 -3.88 -6.06 -4.75
N GLU A 22 -2.87 -5.73 -5.56
CA GLU A 22 -3.05 -5.60 -7.01
C GLU A 22 -3.60 -6.87 -7.64
N ALA A 23 -3.17 -8.06 -7.22
CA ALA A 23 -3.72 -9.31 -7.73
C ALA A 23 -5.24 -9.42 -7.52
N VAL A 24 -5.73 -9.04 -6.34
CA VAL A 24 -7.18 -9.03 -6.03
C VAL A 24 -7.90 -7.93 -6.80
N ALA A 25 -7.34 -6.72 -6.86
CA ALA A 25 -7.93 -5.60 -7.59
C ALA A 25 -8.02 -5.89 -9.09
N ARG A 26 -6.96 -6.45 -9.68
CA ARG A 26 -6.90 -6.84 -11.10
C ARG A 26 -7.92 -7.92 -11.43
N ALA A 27 -8.11 -8.90 -10.54
CA ALA A 27 -9.16 -9.90 -10.69
C ALA A 27 -10.56 -9.26 -10.62
N ALA A 28 -10.80 -8.36 -9.66
CA ALA A 28 -12.07 -7.65 -9.54
C ALA A 28 -12.35 -6.74 -10.76
N LEU A 29 -11.35 -6.07 -11.31
CA LEU A 29 -11.44 -5.29 -12.55
C LEU A 29 -11.78 -6.19 -13.75
N ALA A 30 -11.09 -7.33 -13.89
CA ALA A 30 -11.34 -8.28 -14.97
C ALA A 30 -12.75 -8.90 -14.92
N LEU A 31 -13.32 -9.04 -13.71
CA LEU A 31 -14.68 -9.48 -13.47
C LEU A 31 -15.72 -8.35 -13.54
N GLY A 32 -15.30 -7.10 -13.72
CA GLY A 32 -16.17 -5.92 -13.77
C GLY A 32 -16.80 -5.53 -12.43
N TRP A 33 -16.27 -6.02 -11.30
CA TRP A 33 -16.80 -5.73 -9.96
C TRP A 33 -16.45 -4.33 -9.45
N ILE A 34 -15.35 -3.77 -9.92
CA ILE A 34 -14.90 -2.41 -9.61
C ILE A 34 -14.49 -1.70 -10.91
N ARG A 35 -14.47 -0.37 -10.90
CA ARG A 35 -14.04 0.44 -12.06
C ARG A 35 -12.78 1.25 -11.78
N PHE A 36 -12.46 1.45 -10.51
CA PHE A 36 -11.24 2.15 -10.11
C PHE A 36 -10.00 1.28 -10.31
N ASP A 37 -9.09 1.70 -11.18
CA ASP A 37 -7.80 1.06 -11.44
C ASP A 37 -6.66 1.98 -10.98
N LEU A 38 -6.11 1.68 -9.79
CA LEU A 38 -5.00 2.45 -9.20
C LEU A 38 -3.73 2.36 -10.04
N ILE A 39 -3.45 1.21 -10.66
CA ILE A 39 -2.26 1.02 -11.49
C ILE A 39 -2.37 1.82 -12.78
N PHE A 40 -3.57 1.89 -13.35
CA PHE A 40 -3.83 2.78 -14.47
C PHE A 40 -3.65 4.25 -14.07
N LEU A 41 -4.22 4.68 -12.94
CA LEU A 41 -4.08 6.06 -12.45
C LEU A 41 -2.60 6.44 -12.22
N LEU A 42 -1.83 5.62 -11.50
CA LEU A 42 -0.41 5.91 -11.24
C LEU A 42 0.44 5.78 -12.50
N GLY A 43 0.16 4.79 -13.34
CA GLY A 43 0.91 4.50 -14.55
C GLY A 43 0.76 5.59 -15.60
N THR A 44 -0.47 6.05 -15.84
CA THR A 44 -0.75 7.05 -16.86
C THR A 44 -0.34 8.46 -16.43
N LEU A 45 -0.17 8.72 -15.13
CA LEU A 45 0.48 9.92 -14.63
C LEU A 45 1.93 10.05 -15.12
N ILE A 46 2.66 8.93 -15.22
CA ILE A 46 4.09 8.90 -15.57
C ILE A 46 4.30 8.69 -17.07
N ALA A 47 3.63 7.68 -17.63
CA ALA A 47 3.88 7.18 -18.99
C ALA A 47 2.80 7.56 -20.01
N GLY A 48 1.73 8.25 -19.57
CA GLY A 48 0.55 8.52 -20.39
C GLY A 48 -0.27 7.27 -20.72
N PRO A 49 -1.45 7.42 -21.35
CA PRO A 49 -2.36 6.29 -21.63
C PRO A 49 -2.04 5.50 -22.91
N GLY A 50 -1.08 5.96 -23.72
CA GLY A 50 -0.92 5.50 -25.11
C GLY A 50 -0.46 4.04 -25.27
N ASP A 51 0.39 3.54 -24.39
CA ASP A 51 0.88 2.15 -24.45
C ASP A 51 0.78 1.45 -23.08
N PRO A 52 -0.08 0.41 -22.95
CA PRO A 52 -0.16 -0.44 -21.76
C PRO A 52 1.15 -1.09 -21.34
N ARG A 53 2.07 -1.35 -22.27
CA ARG A 53 3.39 -1.91 -21.95
C ARG A 53 4.29 -0.92 -21.21
N LEU A 54 3.92 0.37 -21.21
CA LEU A 54 4.64 1.41 -20.48
C LEU A 54 3.92 1.79 -19.19
N TRP A 55 2.63 2.13 -19.26
CA TRP A 55 1.93 2.62 -18.06
C TRP A 55 1.70 1.53 -17.02
N TYR A 56 1.43 0.28 -17.42
CA TYR A 56 1.17 -0.79 -16.47
C TYR A 56 2.38 -1.08 -15.56
N PRO A 57 3.60 -1.37 -16.10
CA PRO A 57 4.75 -1.60 -15.25
C PRO A 57 5.15 -0.35 -14.47
N ALA A 58 4.96 0.87 -15.00
CA ALA A 58 5.23 2.11 -14.27
C ALA A 58 4.32 2.27 -13.05
N GLY A 59 3.01 2.09 -13.23
CA GLY A 59 2.03 2.16 -12.14
C GLY A 59 2.25 1.06 -11.11
N LEU A 60 2.52 -0.16 -11.56
CA LEU A 60 2.82 -1.29 -10.67
C LEU A 60 4.10 -1.02 -9.87
N ALA A 61 5.18 -0.60 -10.53
CA ALA A 61 6.43 -0.27 -9.85
C ALA A 61 6.25 0.83 -8.80
N MET A 62 5.47 1.87 -9.12
CA MET A 62 5.17 2.95 -8.17
C MET A 62 4.38 2.42 -6.96
N HIS A 63 3.35 1.60 -7.18
CA HIS A 63 2.57 1.01 -6.11
C HIS A 63 3.42 0.07 -5.22
N LEU A 64 4.26 -0.78 -5.82
CA LEU A 64 5.17 -1.65 -5.09
C LEU A 64 6.21 -0.87 -4.29
N LEU A 65 6.76 0.23 -4.84
CA LEU A 65 7.69 1.10 -4.15
C LEU A 65 7.03 1.77 -2.94
N ILE A 66 5.83 2.32 -3.10
CA ILE A 66 5.03 2.89 -2.00
C ILE A 66 4.80 1.83 -0.92
N GLY A 67 4.39 0.61 -1.32
CA GLY A 67 4.22 -0.52 -0.42
C GLY A 67 5.49 -0.87 0.36
N ALA A 68 6.65 -0.86 -0.30
CA ALA A 68 7.95 -1.13 0.31
C ALA A 68 8.35 -0.06 1.33
N LEU A 69 8.12 1.22 1.02
CA LEU A 69 8.38 2.33 1.93
C LEU A 69 7.49 2.25 3.18
N TRP A 70 6.20 1.95 3.02
CA TRP A 70 5.31 1.68 4.16
C TRP A 70 5.74 0.46 4.96
N GLY A 71 6.28 -0.58 4.32
CA GLY A 71 6.86 -1.74 5.00
C GLY A 71 7.99 -1.36 5.97
N LEU A 72 8.84 -0.39 5.62
CA LEU A 72 9.88 0.14 6.51
C LEU A 72 9.28 0.85 7.74
N ILE A 73 8.27 1.69 7.51
CA ILE A 73 7.58 2.43 8.59
C ILE A 73 6.89 1.44 9.54
N TYR A 74 6.19 0.44 9.00
CA TYR A 74 5.60 -0.66 9.77
C TYR A 74 6.64 -1.34 10.66
N ALA A 75 7.79 -1.68 10.09
CA ALA A 75 8.82 -2.40 10.83
C ALA A 75 9.33 -1.61 12.04
N TYR A 76 9.47 -0.29 11.91
CA TYR A 76 9.97 0.58 12.99
C TYR A 76 8.91 0.87 14.06
N PHE A 77 7.70 1.25 13.66
CA PHE A 77 6.70 1.77 14.60
C PHE A 77 5.73 0.71 15.12
N PHE A 78 5.39 -0.29 14.32
CA PHE A 78 4.45 -1.35 14.73
C PHE A 78 5.23 -2.58 15.16
N TRP A 79 6.09 -3.09 14.28
CA TRP A 79 6.84 -4.29 14.61
C TRP A 79 7.81 -4.06 15.77
N ALA A 80 8.66 -3.03 15.75
CA ALA A 80 9.64 -2.90 16.82
C ALA A 80 9.01 -2.67 18.21
N LEU A 81 7.82 -2.07 18.28
CA LEU A 81 7.22 -1.58 19.53
C LEU A 81 6.10 -2.45 20.10
N LEU A 82 5.25 -3.05 19.25
CA LEU A 82 4.01 -3.68 19.70
C LEU A 82 4.16 -5.20 19.88
N PRO A 83 3.76 -5.80 21.01
CA PRO A 83 3.83 -7.24 21.23
C PRO A 83 2.59 -8.01 20.71
N TRP A 84 1.89 -7.51 19.69
CA TRP A 84 0.66 -8.14 19.16
C TRP A 84 0.94 -9.28 18.15
N PRO A 85 -0.06 -10.09 17.76
CA PRO A 85 0.05 -11.01 16.64
C PRO A 85 0.45 -10.28 15.33
N PRO A 86 1.37 -10.80 14.51
CA PRO A 86 1.91 -10.08 13.35
C PRO A 86 0.86 -9.61 12.33
N VAL A 87 -0.11 -10.46 12.00
CA VAL A 87 -1.21 -10.10 11.08
C VAL A 87 -2.06 -8.98 11.67
N LEU A 88 -2.38 -9.03 12.97
CA LEU A 88 -3.14 -7.97 13.63
C LEU A 88 -2.38 -6.64 13.60
N GLN A 89 -1.06 -6.66 13.76
CA GLN A 89 -0.24 -5.43 13.63
C GLN A 89 -0.29 -4.87 12.22
N GLY A 90 -0.15 -5.71 11.20
CA GLY A 90 -0.19 -5.28 9.81
C GLY A 90 -1.56 -4.69 9.45
N LEU A 91 -2.65 -5.33 9.90
CA LEU A 91 -4.02 -4.81 9.75
C LEU A 91 -4.21 -3.46 10.44
N ALA A 92 -3.78 -3.33 11.69
CA ALA A 92 -3.92 -2.07 12.43
C ALA A 92 -3.07 -0.96 11.80
N PHE A 93 -1.85 -1.30 11.36
CA PHE A 93 -0.96 -0.37 10.70
C PHE A 93 -1.56 0.15 9.40
N SER A 94 -2.10 -0.73 8.56
CA SER A 94 -2.52 -0.37 7.20
C SER A 94 -3.73 0.56 7.15
N LEU A 95 -4.46 0.74 8.25
CA LEU A 95 -5.47 1.77 8.37
C LEU A 95 -4.88 3.19 8.26
N ILE A 96 -3.65 3.41 8.72
CA ILE A 96 -2.97 4.71 8.65
C ILE A 96 -2.70 5.13 7.19
N PRO A 97 -1.95 4.35 6.37
CA PRO A 97 -1.81 4.65 4.96
C PRO A 97 -3.16 4.59 4.22
N GLY A 98 -4.12 3.78 4.67
CA GLY A 98 -5.47 3.74 4.10
C GLY A 98 -6.21 5.07 4.18
N VAL A 99 -6.24 5.66 5.37
CA VAL A 99 -6.83 6.98 5.59
C VAL A 99 -6.06 8.03 4.78
N LEU A 100 -4.72 8.05 4.87
CA LEU A 100 -3.90 9.01 4.14
C LEU A 100 -4.09 8.90 2.61
N ALA A 101 -4.24 7.69 2.08
CA ALA A 101 -4.49 7.47 0.67
C ALA A 101 -5.80 8.14 0.23
N ILE A 102 -6.89 7.94 0.97
CA ILE A 102 -8.22 8.41 0.54
C ILE A 102 -8.53 9.86 0.93
N THR A 103 -7.86 10.42 1.94
CA THR A 103 -8.10 11.80 2.38
C THR A 103 -7.06 12.80 1.89
N ALA A 104 -5.87 12.33 1.51
CA ALA A 104 -4.79 13.18 1.03
C ALA A 104 -4.38 12.78 -0.39
N MET A 105 -3.81 11.58 -0.55
CA MET A 105 -3.15 11.18 -1.80
C MET A 105 -4.08 11.24 -3.02
N LEU A 106 -5.28 10.66 -2.93
CA LEU A 106 -6.23 10.63 -4.05
C LEU A 106 -6.71 12.05 -4.44
N PRO A 107 -7.14 12.93 -3.51
CA PRO A 107 -7.39 14.33 -3.83
C PRO A 107 -6.22 15.05 -4.51
N GLN A 108 -4.97 14.77 -4.11
CA GLN A 108 -3.81 15.36 -4.76
C GLN A 108 -3.59 14.82 -6.17
N LEU A 109 -3.88 13.54 -6.41
CA LEU A 109 -3.85 12.97 -7.76
C LEU A 109 -4.94 13.56 -8.65
N ASP A 110 -6.11 13.91 -8.12
CA ASP A 110 -7.17 14.58 -8.89
C ASP A 110 -6.66 15.87 -9.54
N GLU A 111 -5.90 16.66 -8.78
CA GLU A 111 -5.34 17.95 -9.23
C GLU A 111 -4.13 17.79 -10.16
N LEU A 112 -3.32 16.75 -9.95
CA LEU A 112 -2.07 16.55 -10.68
C LEU A 112 -2.24 15.75 -11.98
N HIS A 113 -3.31 14.97 -12.12
CA HIS A 113 -3.43 13.98 -13.19
C HIS A 113 -3.99 14.57 -14.49
N PRO A 114 -3.22 14.57 -15.61
CA PRO A 114 -3.63 15.22 -16.85
C PRO A 114 -4.95 14.69 -17.42
N LEU A 115 -5.20 13.38 -17.32
CA LEU A 115 -6.44 12.78 -17.82
C LEU A 115 -7.66 13.15 -16.99
N ILE A 116 -7.49 13.47 -15.70
CA ILE A 116 -8.58 13.95 -14.84
C ILE A 116 -8.87 15.40 -15.21
N ALA A 117 -7.84 16.25 -15.33
CA ALA A 117 -7.98 17.64 -15.73
C ALA A 117 -8.67 17.82 -17.11
N GLN A 118 -8.47 16.87 -18.03
CA GLN A 118 -9.10 16.85 -19.35
C GLN A 118 -10.52 16.24 -19.37
N GLY A 119 -10.99 15.66 -18.25
CA GLY A 119 -12.27 14.97 -18.17
C GLY A 119 -12.29 13.56 -18.80
N SER A 120 -11.14 13.04 -19.21
CA SER A 120 -10.97 11.70 -19.80
C SER A 120 -10.98 10.59 -18.76
N LEU A 121 -10.66 10.90 -17.50
CA LEU A 121 -10.71 9.99 -16.36
C LEU A 121 -11.57 10.60 -15.24
N ARG A 122 -12.38 9.77 -14.60
CA ARG A 122 -13.19 10.18 -13.45
C ARG A 122 -12.27 10.46 -12.25
N ALA A 123 -12.41 11.62 -11.62
CA ALA A 123 -11.69 11.95 -10.40
C ALA A 123 -12.13 11.03 -9.24
N PRO A 124 -11.20 10.37 -8.52
CA PRO A 124 -11.48 9.74 -7.24
C PRO A 124 -12.22 10.64 -6.24
N GLY A 125 -11.81 11.89 -6.05
CA GLY A 125 -12.37 12.79 -5.04
C GLY A 125 -12.02 12.40 -3.61
N PHE A 126 -12.47 13.23 -2.66
CA PHE A 126 -12.35 12.97 -1.22
C PHE A 126 -13.02 11.64 -0.85
N LEU A 127 -12.32 10.81 -0.07
CA LEU A 127 -12.73 9.45 0.30
C LEU A 127 -12.95 8.50 -0.91
N ALA A 128 -12.42 8.84 -2.08
CA ALA A 128 -12.67 8.13 -3.34
C ALA A 128 -14.17 8.07 -3.75
N LEU A 129 -15.01 8.98 -3.25
CA LEU A 129 -16.47 8.98 -3.49
C LEU A 129 -16.83 9.25 -4.95
N GLY A 130 -15.91 9.82 -5.72
CA GLY A 130 -15.97 9.91 -7.16
C GLY A 130 -15.99 8.55 -7.84
N TYR A 131 -15.88 7.41 -7.16
CA TYR A 131 -16.24 6.09 -7.72
C TYR A 131 -17.51 5.49 -7.10
N GLY A 132 -18.19 6.20 -6.21
CA GLY A 132 -19.33 5.69 -5.43
C GLY A 132 -18.85 4.87 -4.24
N TRP A 133 -19.61 3.83 -3.85
CA TRP A 133 -19.27 2.99 -2.70
C TRP A 133 -17.98 2.18 -2.89
N GLU A 134 -17.62 1.87 -4.14
CA GLU A 134 -16.43 1.06 -4.46
C GLU A 134 -15.12 1.77 -4.09
N GLY A 135 -15.11 3.11 -4.04
CA GLY A 135 -13.95 3.89 -3.64
C GLY A 135 -13.54 3.66 -2.19
N PRO A 136 -14.36 4.05 -1.19
CA PRO A 136 -14.04 3.86 0.21
C PRO A 136 -13.94 2.38 0.58
N VAL A 137 -14.82 1.53 0.06
CA VAL A 137 -14.79 0.09 0.35
C VAL A 137 -13.58 -0.59 -0.28
N GLY A 138 -13.30 -0.30 -1.55
CA GLY A 138 -12.14 -0.86 -2.26
C GLY A 138 -10.83 -0.43 -1.64
N SER A 139 -10.72 0.84 -1.22
CA SER A 139 -9.53 1.32 -0.52
C SER A 139 -9.35 0.63 0.84
N LEU A 140 -10.42 0.50 1.63
CA LEU A 140 -10.36 -0.20 2.92
C LEU A 140 -9.93 -1.66 2.70
N LEU A 141 -10.59 -2.39 1.80
CA LEU A 141 -10.27 -3.79 1.52
C LEU A 141 -8.85 -3.96 1.01
N GLY A 142 -8.40 -3.09 0.11
CA GLY A 142 -7.04 -3.06 -0.41
C GLY A 142 -5.99 -2.92 0.69
N HIS A 143 -6.21 -1.98 1.62
CA HIS A 143 -5.31 -1.78 2.75
C HIS A 143 -5.38 -2.94 3.76
N LEU A 144 -6.53 -3.57 3.97
CA LEU A 144 -6.64 -4.76 4.80
C LEU A 144 -5.88 -5.94 4.19
N ILE A 145 -5.97 -6.15 2.87
CA ILE A 145 -5.19 -7.16 2.14
C ILE A 145 -3.68 -6.88 2.29
N TYR A 146 -3.26 -5.64 2.03
CA TYR A 146 -1.89 -5.20 2.22
C TYR A 146 -1.39 -5.48 3.64
N GLY A 147 -2.15 -5.06 4.65
CA GLY A 147 -1.81 -5.20 6.06
C GLY A 147 -1.72 -6.66 6.49
N ALA A 148 -2.67 -7.50 6.07
CA ALA A 148 -2.65 -8.92 6.35
C ALA A 148 -1.41 -9.59 5.74
N ALA A 149 -1.13 -9.32 4.46
CA ALA A 149 0.05 -9.85 3.77
C ALA A 149 1.36 -9.36 4.41
N LEU A 150 1.47 -8.07 4.71
CA LEU A 150 2.63 -7.47 5.38
C LEU A 150 2.90 -8.14 6.73
N GLY A 151 1.88 -8.28 7.57
CA GLY A 151 2.01 -8.93 8.87
C GLY A 151 2.34 -10.42 8.78
N ALA A 152 1.78 -11.13 7.81
CA ALA A 152 2.05 -12.54 7.57
C ALA A 152 3.49 -12.78 7.07
N LEU A 153 3.98 -11.93 6.16
CA LEU A 153 5.31 -12.05 5.54
C LEU A 153 6.42 -11.51 6.45
N TYR A 154 6.15 -10.43 7.20
CA TYR A 154 7.06 -9.86 8.17
C TYR A 154 6.92 -10.49 9.56
N THR A 155 7.01 -11.83 9.59
CA THR A 155 6.93 -12.64 10.81
C THR A 155 8.28 -13.28 11.18
N ARG A 156 8.36 -13.92 12.34
CA ARG A 156 9.60 -14.50 12.87
C ARG A 156 10.13 -15.66 11.99
N PRO A 157 11.47 -15.82 11.90
CA PRO A 157 12.49 -14.93 12.44
C PRO A 157 12.66 -13.66 11.59
N VAL A 158 12.74 -12.51 12.27
CA VAL A 158 13.14 -11.20 11.70
C VAL A 158 14.37 -10.64 12.44
N GLY A 159 15.11 -11.51 13.16
CA GLY A 159 16.29 -11.19 13.97
C GLY A 159 16.11 -11.50 15.47
N HIS A 160 17.17 -12.02 16.12
CA HIS A 160 17.19 -12.39 17.55
C HIS A 160 17.02 -11.20 18.51
N PRO A 161 16.51 -11.39 19.75
CA PRO A 161 16.39 -10.32 20.73
C PRO A 161 17.74 -9.61 20.96
N VAL A 162 17.73 -8.26 20.99
CA VAL A 162 18.88 -7.47 21.44
C VAL A 162 18.95 -7.63 22.96
N ARG A 163 19.90 -8.44 23.45
CA ARG A 163 20.28 -8.38 24.87
C ARG A 163 20.89 -6.98 25.08
N LYS A 164 20.38 -6.22 26.06
CA LYS A 164 21.08 -5.02 26.53
C LYS A 164 22.35 -5.50 27.22
N GLU A 165 23.46 -5.58 26.50
CA GLU A 165 24.76 -5.44 27.15
C GLU A 165 24.99 -3.93 27.35
N LEU A 166 24.55 -3.44 28.50
CA LEU A 166 25.15 -2.28 29.12
C LEU A 166 25.86 -2.80 30.36
N ALA A 167 27.05 -3.36 30.14
CA ALA A 167 28.04 -3.49 31.19
C ALA A 167 28.90 -2.22 31.16
N TYR A 168 28.43 -1.19 31.85
CA TYR A 168 29.34 -0.20 32.43
C TYR A 168 29.50 -0.62 33.91
N GLY A 169 30.47 -1.50 34.13
CA GLY A 169 31.12 -1.66 35.43
C GLY A 169 32.31 -0.73 35.52
#